data_AF-A0A0G1QIF6-F1
#
_entry.id   AF-A0A0G1QIF6-F1
#
_cell.length_a   1.000
_cell.length_b   1.000
_cell.length_c   1.000
_cell.angle_alpha   90.00
_cell.angle_beta   90.00
_cell.angle_gamma   90.00
#
_symmetry.space_group_name_H-M   'P 1'
#
loop_
_entity.id
_entity.type
_entity.pdbx_description
1 polymer ?
#
loop_
_entity_poly.entity_id
_entity_poly.type
_entity_poly.pdbx_seq_one_letter_code
_entity_poly.pdbx_strand_id
1 'polypeptide(L)'
;MREILKISQKTTSLETPIGDDEDSYLGDFIEDTKQATPYELTTQRLLRENIEEVLAGLSDRESKVLEMRFGLRGAKPMTLEEVGREFGVTRERIRQIEAKALRKLKHPSKRRMLQDYLD
;
A
#
# COMPACT_ATOMS: atom_id res chain seq x y z
N MET A 1 7.31 33.65 17.47
CA MET A 1 6.28 34.65 17.08
C MET A 1 5.46 34.24 15.85
N ARG A 2 6.02 33.76 14.72
CA ARG A 2 5.24 33.37 13.52
C ARG A 2 4.17 32.29 13.76
N GLU A 3 4.47 31.27 14.56
CA GLU A 3 3.52 30.20 14.93
C GLU A 3 2.29 30.73 15.70
N ILE A 4 2.52 31.64 16.66
CA ILE A 4 1.46 32.24 17.49
C ILE A 4 0.54 33.14 16.65
N LEU A 5 1.08 33.84 15.65
CA LEU A 5 0.28 34.64 14.71
C LEU A 5 -0.55 33.78 13.75
N LYS A 6 -0.09 32.57 13.36
CA LYS A 6 -0.87 31.65 12.50
C LYS A 6 -2.10 31.09 13.21
N ILE A 7 -1.99 30.78 14.51
CA ILE A 7 -3.08 30.19 15.30
C ILE A 7 -4.19 31.22 15.61
N SER A 8 -3.85 32.52 15.63
CA SER A 8 -4.79 33.61 15.91
C SER A 8 -5.61 34.05 14.68
N GLN A 9 -5.42 33.42 13.51
CA GLN A 9 -6.20 33.73 12.31
C GLN A 9 -7.65 33.25 12.46
N LYS A 10 -8.62 34.13 12.16
CA LYS A 10 -10.03 33.76 12.11
C LYS A 10 -10.28 32.87 10.89
N THR A 11 -11.14 31.87 11.05
CA THR A 11 -11.59 31.00 9.97
C THR A 11 -12.39 31.78 8.93
N THR A 12 -12.10 31.58 7.65
CA THR A 12 -12.87 32.15 6.52
C THR A 12 -13.99 31.19 6.12
N SER A 13 -15.14 31.72 5.69
CA SER A 13 -16.25 30.92 5.18
C SER A 13 -15.92 30.33 3.81
N LEU A 14 -16.29 29.07 3.58
CA LEU A 14 -16.16 28.41 2.28
C LEU A 14 -17.14 28.98 1.24
N GLU A 15 -18.21 29.63 1.67
CA GLU A 15 -19.19 30.31 0.80
C GLU A 15 -18.77 31.74 0.44
N THR A 16 -17.52 32.11 0.73
CA THR A 16 -17.01 33.42 0.34
C THR A 16 -16.85 33.43 -1.18
N PRO A 17 -17.51 34.34 -1.93
CA PRO A 17 -17.37 34.41 -3.38
C PRO A 17 -15.93 34.79 -3.75
N ILE A 18 -15.42 34.19 -4.82
CA ILE A 18 -14.07 34.40 -5.33
C ILE A 18 -14.15 34.87 -6.79
N GLY A 19 -13.57 36.04 -7.08
CA GLY A 19 -13.59 36.63 -8.42
C GLY A 19 -14.86 37.44 -8.71
N ASP A 20 -15.04 37.78 -9.99
CA ASP A 20 -16.21 38.54 -10.49
C ASP A 20 -17.38 37.62 -10.90
N ASP A 21 -17.18 36.29 -10.86
CA ASP A 21 -18.20 35.29 -11.19
C ASP A 21 -19.03 34.97 -9.94
N GLU A 22 -20.33 35.27 -9.99
CA GLU A 22 -21.25 35.13 -8.84
C GLU A 22 -21.46 33.68 -8.36
N ASP A 23 -21.07 32.70 -9.17
CA ASP A 23 -21.23 31.26 -8.90
C ASP A 23 -19.94 30.57 -8.39
N SER A 24 -18.84 31.31 -8.18
CA SER A 24 -17.57 30.73 -7.73
C SER A 24 -17.33 30.99 -6.24
N TYR A 25 -17.32 29.92 -5.43
CA TYR A 25 -17.07 30.02 -4.00
C TYR A 25 -15.68 29.51 -3.62
N LEU A 26 -15.14 30.01 -2.51
CA LEU A 26 -13.84 29.58 -1.98
C LEU A 26 -13.75 28.05 -1.79
N GLY A 27 -14.87 27.41 -1.40
CA GLY A 27 -14.96 25.96 -1.25
C GLY A 27 -14.71 25.18 -2.53
N ASP A 28 -15.03 25.74 -3.71
CA ASP A 28 -14.89 25.05 -5.00
C ASP A 28 -13.42 24.84 -5.41
N PHE A 29 -12.50 25.58 -4.76
CA PHE A 29 -11.05 25.48 -4.99
C PHE A 29 -10.33 24.62 -3.94
N ILE A 30 -11.06 24.06 -2.97
CA ILE A 30 -10.47 23.17 -1.96
C ILE A 30 -10.58 21.74 -2.44
N GLU A 31 -9.47 21.20 -2.93
CA GLU A 31 -9.35 19.80 -3.30
C GLU A 31 -9.49 18.88 -2.08
N ASP A 32 -10.25 17.79 -2.24
CA ASP A 32 -10.29 16.71 -1.25
C ASP A 32 -9.01 15.86 -1.34
N THR A 33 -7.98 16.31 -0.62
CA THR A 33 -6.70 15.60 -0.49
C THR A 33 -6.78 14.28 0.30
N LYS A 34 -7.95 13.91 0.84
CA LYS A 34 -8.12 12.65 1.58
C LYS A 34 -8.64 11.51 0.71
N GLN A 35 -9.25 11.80 -0.43
CA GLN A 35 -9.73 10.78 -1.35
C GLN A 35 -8.61 10.36 -2.31
N ALA A 36 -8.45 9.05 -2.45
CA ALA A 36 -7.56 8.51 -3.46
C ALA A 36 -8.11 8.79 -4.86
N THR A 37 -7.24 9.24 -5.75
CA THR A 37 -7.60 9.50 -7.14
C THR A 37 -7.93 8.19 -7.88
N PRO A 38 -8.73 8.24 -8.97
CA PRO A 38 -8.98 7.05 -9.79
C PRO A 38 -7.69 6.39 -10.31
N TYR A 39 -6.64 7.18 -10.56
CA TYR A 39 -5.32 6.70 -10.92
C TYR A 39 -4.70 5.86 -9.80
N GLU A 40 -4.65 6.39 -8.58
CA GLU A 40 -4.10 5.67 -7.41
C GLU A 40 -4.87 4.38 -7.13
N LEU A 41 -6.21 4.43 -7.20
CA LEU A 41 -7.05 3.25 -7.01
C LEU A 41 -6.78 2.16 -8.06
N THR A 42 -6.57 2.56 -9.31
CA THR A 42 -6.27 1.64 -10.41
C THR A 42 -4.88 1.03 -10.23
N THR A 43 -3.87 1.85 -9.92
CA THR A 43 -2.49 1.39 -9.64
C THR A 43 -2.46 0.41 -8.47
N GLN A 44 -3.21 0.67 -7.40
CA GLN A 44 -3.29 -0.25 -6.26
C GLN A 44 -3.93 -1.60 -6.62
N ARG A 45 -4.98 -1.58 -7.46
CA ARG A 45 -5.61 -2.81 -7.97
C ARG A 45 -4.64 -3.62 -8.83
N LEU A 46 -3.97 -2.95 -9.78
CA LEU A 46 -3.00 -3.58 -10.68
C LEU A 46 -1.82 -4.19 -9.90
N LEU A 47 -1.34 -3.49 -8.87
CA LEU A 47 -0.31 -4.02 -7.96
C LEU A 47 -0.77 -5.31 -7.27
N ARG A 48 -2.02 -5.35 -6.77
CA ARG A 48 -2.57 -6.55 -6.13
C ARG A 48 -2.64 -7.73 -7.12
N GLU A 49 -3.13 -7.50 -8.33
CA GLU A 49 -3.22 -8.53 -9.38
C GLU A 49 -1.83 -9.09 -9.73
N ASN A 50 -0.84 -8.21 -9.92
CA ASN A 50 0.53 -8.64 -10.23
C ASN A 50 1.17 -9.41 -9.06
N ILE A 51 0.90 -9.02 -7.81
CA ILE A 51 1.36 -9.79 -6.64
C ILE A 51 0.72 -11.19 -6.64
N GLU A 52 -0.58 -11.30 -6.92
CA GLU A 52 -1.27 -12.60 -6.98
C GLU A 52 -0.71 -13.50 -8.08
N GLU A 53 -0.45 -12.97 -9.27
CA GLU A 53 0.17 -13.72 -10.37
C GLU A 53 1.58 -14.22 -10.02
N VAL A 54 2.38 -13.35 -9.39
CA VAL A 54 3.74 -13.69 -8.97
C VAL A 54 3.76 -14.79 -7.89
N LEU A 55 2.81 -14.71 -6.94
CA LEU A 55 2.59 -15.71 -5.90
C LEU A 55 2.06 -17.04 -6.46
N ALA A 56 1.22 -17.02 -7.50
CA ALA A 56 0.72 -18.22 -8.18
C ALA A 56 1.85 -19.05 -8.81
N GLY A 57 2.97 -18.41 -9.17
CA GLY A 57 4.17 -19.11 -9.64
C GLY A 57 5.08 -19.67 -8.53
N LEU A 58 4.66 -19.64 -7.26
CA LEU A 58 5.35 -20.29 -6.14
C LEU A 58 4.62 -21.59 -5.76
N SER A 59 5.24 -22.43 -4.91
CA SER A 59 4.45 -23.54 -4.34
C SER A 59 3.44 -23.02 -3.32
N ASP A 60 2.35 -23.74 -3.09
CA ASP A 60 1.30 -23.36 -2.12
C ASP A 60 1.88 -23.02 -0.75
N ARG A 61 2.88 -23.79 -0.31
CA ARG A 61 3.58 -23.58 0.96
C ARG A 61 4.43 -22.30 0.96
N GLU A 62 5.12 -22.00 -0.13
CA GLU A 62 5.91 -20.76 -0.27
C GLU A 62 4.99 -19.54 -0.34
N SER A 63 3.93 -19.60 -1.14
CA SER A 63 2.93 -18.54 -1.26
C SER A 63 2.26 -18.25 0.09
N LYS A 64 1.77 -19.27 0.78
CA LYS A 64 1.09 -19.12 2.06
C LYS A 64 2.00 -18.54 3.15
N VAL A 65 3.28 -18.94 3.19
CA VAL A 65 4.27 -18.35 4.10
C VAL A 65 4.44 -16.85 3.82
N LEU A 66 4.58 -16.44 2.55
CA LEU A 66 4.70 -15.02 2.21
C LEU A 66 3.42 -14.23 2.51
N GLU A 67 2.25 -14.78 2.19
CA GLU A 67 0.95 -14.16 2.49
C GLU A 67 0.82 -13.85 3.98
N MET A 68 1.17 -14.79 4.86
CA MET A 68 1.08 -14.61 6.31
C MET A 68 2.17 -13.69 6.85
N ARG A 69 3.40 -13.79 6.33
CA ARG A 69 4.54 -12.96 6.78
C ARG A 69 4.35 -11.49 6.47
N PHE A 70 3.77 -11.18 5.30
CA PHE A 70 3.65 -9.81 4.80
C PHE A 70 2.21 -9.28 4.80
N GLY A 71 1.21 -10.09 5.15
CA GLY A 71 -0.18 -9.65 5.20
C GLY A 71 -0.80 -9.38 3.83
N LEU A 72 -0.34 -10.06 2.78
CA LEU A 72 -0.63 -9.70 1.37
C LEU A 72 -2.13 -9.81 1.01
N ARG A 73 -2.93 -10.52 1.80
CA ARG A 73 -4.39 -10.65 1.64
C ARG A 73 -5.21 -9.82 2.64
N GLY A 74 -4.62 -8.76 3.19
CA GLY A 74 -5.28 -7.89 4.17
C GLY A 74 -5.28 -8.43 5.60
N ALA A 75 -4.57 -9.54 5.85
CA ALA A 75 -4.29 -10.01 7.20
C ALA A 75 -3.15 -9.19 7.84
N LYS A 76 -3.10 -9.14 9.17
CA LYS A 76 -1.96 -8.55 9.86
C LYS A 76 -0.68 -9.37 9.57
N PRO A 77 0.46 -8.73 9.25
CA PRO A 77 1.74 -9.41 9.11
C PRO A 77 2.09 -10.23 10.37
N MET A 78 2.50 -11.47 10.19
CA MET A 78 2.91 -12.39 11.26
C MET A 78 4.43 -12.55 11.31
N THR A 79 4.98 -12.78 12.49
CA THR A 79 6.40 -13.07 12.72
C THR A 79 6.79 -14.48 12.24
N LEU A 80 8.09 -14.73 12.04
CA LEU A 80 8.59 -16.07 11.69
C LEU A 80 8.18 -17.15 12.69
N GLU A 81 8.08 -16.79 13.97
CA GLU A 81 7.69 -17.72 15.04
C GLU A 81 6.19 -18.04 14.98
N GLU A 82 5.34 -17.03 14.80
CA GLU A 82 3.89 -17.22 14.67
C GLU A 82 3.55 -18.06 13.45
N VAL A 83 4.18 -17.78 12.31
CA VAL A 83 4.03 -18.60 11.10
C VAL A 83 4.58 -20.00 11.33
N GLY A 84 5.69 -20.15 12.06
CA GLY A 84 6.24 -21.45 12.42
C GLY A 84 5.25 -22.30 13.22
N ARG A 85 4.57 -21.70 14.20
CA ARG A 85 3.52 -22.37 14.99
C ARG A 85 2.36 -22.84 14.11
N GLU A 86 1.86 -22.00 13.21
CA GLU A 86 0.75 -22.37 12.30
C GLU A 86 1.12 -23.55 11.39
N PHE A 87 2.36 -23.58 10.89
CA PHE A 87 2.84 -24.62 9.99
C PHE A 87 3.40 -25.86 10.72
N GLY A 88 3.41 -25.87 12.06
CA GLY A 88 4.00 -26.95 12.86
C GLY A 88 5.50 -27.15 12.61
N VAL A 89 6.23 -26.07 12.31
CA VAL A 89 7.68 -26.12 12.02
C VAL A 89 8.46 -25.07 12.80
N THR A 90 9.79 -25.25 12.84
CA THR A 90 10.67 -24.29 13.52
C THR A 90 10.71 -22.93 12.81
N ARG A 91 11.01 -21.88 13.58
CA ARG A 91 11.28 -20.53 13.06
C ARG A 91 12.30 -20.54 11.91
N GLU A 92 13.38 -21.28 12.07
CA GLU A 92 14.44 -21.38 11.07
C GLU A 92 13.94 -22.03 9.77
N ARG A 93 13.02 -22.99 9.87
CA ARG A 93 12.42 -23.59 8.69
C ARG A 93 11.58 -22.57 7.90
N ILE A 94 10.81 -21.72 8.58
CA ILE A 94 10.08 -20.64 7.92
C ILE A 94 11.05 -19.65 7.26
N ARG A 95 12.13 -19.28 7.95
CA ARG A 95 13.17 -18.38 7.40
C ARG A 95 13.76 -18.92 6.11
N GLN A 96 14.04 -20.22 6.05
CA GLN A 96 14.54 -20.88 4.83
C GLN A 96 13.52 -20.86 3.69
N ILE A 97 12.24 -21.11 3.98
CA ILE A 97 11.17 -21.07 2.98
C ILE A 97 11.02 -19.65 2.43
N GLU A 98 11.01 -18.64 3.31
CA GLU A 98 10.95 -17.23 2.93
C GLU A 98 12.12 -16.85 2.01
N ALA A 99 13.36 -17.16 2.41
CA ALA A 99 14.55 -16.87 1.61
C ALA A 99 14.50 -17.55 0.23
N LYS A 100 14.04 -18.81 0.17
CA LYS A 100 13.88 -19.55 -1.08
C LYS A 100 12.81 -18.93 -1.99
N ALA A 101 11.67 -18.55 -1.42
CA ALA A 101 10.58 -17.92 -2.16
C ALA A 101 11.02 -16.55 -2.69
N LEU A 102 11.60 -15.69 -1.86
CA LEU A 102 12.14 -14.39 -2.27
C LEU A 102 13.19 -14.52 -3.37
N ARG A 103 14.05 -15.55 -3.31
CA ARG A 103 15.02 -15.82 -4.38
C ARG A 103 14.34 -16.13 -5.72
N LYS A 104 13.23 -16.88 -5.71
CA LYS A 104 12.43 -17.15 -6.92
C LYS A 104 11.77 -15.87 -7.45
N LEU A 105 11.31 -14.99 -6.56
CA LEU A 105 10.68 -13.71 -6.95
C LEU A 105 11.69 -12.72 -7.55
N LYS A 106 12.97 -12.81 -7.16
CA LYS A 106 14.05 -11.99 -7.72
C LYS A 106 14.44 -12.37 -9.17
N HIS A 107 13.90 -13.46 -9.72
CA HIS A 107 14.19 -13.83 -11.10
C HIS A 107 13.69 -12.75 -12.09
N PRO A 108 14.45 -12.40 -13.14
CA PRO A 108 14.13 -11.26 -14.02
C PRO A 108 12.71 -11.26 -14.59
N SER A 109 12.17 -12.44 -14.93
CA SER A 109 10.81 -12.58 -15.46
C SER A 109 9.74 -12.10 -14.46
N LYS A 110 9.87 -12.48 -13.18
CA LYS A 110 8.93 -12.10 -12.12
C LYS A 110 9.22 -10.70 -11.57
N ARG A 111 10.50 -10.31 -11.53
CA ARG A 111 10.91 -8.98 -11.06
C ARG A 111 10.37 -7.88 -11.98
N ARG A 112 10.40 -8.07 -13.30
CA ARG A 112 9.93 -7.07 -14.26
C ARG A 112 8.46 -6.69 -14.02
N MET A 113 7.62 -7.63 -13.60
CA MET A 113 6.19 -7.38 -13.31
C MET A 113 5.94 -6.50 -12.08
N LEU A 114 6.90 -6.42 -11.17
CA LEU A 114 6.80 -5.66 -9.91
C LEU A 114 7.72 -4.44 -9.88
N GLN A 115 8.67 -4.34 -10.81
CA GLN A 115 9.68 -3.29 -10.82
C GLN A 115 9.07 -1.91 -11.11
N ASP A 116 8.03 -1.87 -11.94
CA ASP A 116 7.33 -0.64 -12.34
C ASP A 116 6.56 0.04 -11.19
N TYR A 117 6.44 -0.62 -10.02
CA TYR A 117 5.80 -0.06 -8.82
C TYR A 117 6.80 0.47 -7.77
N LEU A 118 8.11 0.41 -8.05
CA LEU A 118 9.16 0.91 -7.16
C LEU A 118 9.60 2.35 -7.45
N ASP A 119 9.05 2.96 -8.51
CA ASP A 119 9.32 4.32 -8.96
C ASP A 119 8.35 5.35 -8.34
#